data_AF-A0A3B3WSC4-F1
#
_entry.id   AF-A0A3B3WSC4-F1
#
_cell.length_a   1.000
_cell.length_b   1.000
_cell.length_c   1.000
_cell.angle_alpha   90.00
_cell.angle_beta   90.00
_cell.angle_gamma   90.00
#
_symmetry.space_group_name_H-M   'P 1'
#
loop_
_entity.id
_entity.type
_entity.pdbx_description
1 polymer ?
#
loop_
_entity_poly.entity_id
_entity_poly.type
_entity_poly.pdbx_seq_one_letter_code
_entity_poly.pdbx_strand_id
1 'polypeptide(L)'
;MKQGKKEKLKGETLLAVRKNPNLWINSLLLNPKGSNAEDFMSSKRGESVFLPRPDGAVLTIGPLEDTEYKDRPTVVNGWGKFYLPNITKMKVIGYVEGTSYPCDQLVLMTCEEKKVYGFDGEELHLVAFSLDQMFTKGIADPALQSYYYGEAFKDMSGIPNNVFYAQSEEDWEEVKQSPVGKIQKQRWVSV
;
A
#
# COMPACT_ATOMS: atom_id res chain seq x y z
N MET A 1 -5.95 10.44 -45.85
CA MET A 1 -5.32 11.57 -45.12
C MET A 1 -5.65 11.65 -43.62
N LYS A 2 -6.25 10.64 -42.96
CA LYS A 2 -6.66 10.74 -41.53
C LYS A 2 -5.70 10.07 -40.52
N GLN A 3 -4.68 9.34 -40.98
CA GLN A 3 -3.76 8.60 -40.10
C GLN A 3 -2.67 9.50 -39.47
N GLY A 4 -2.12 10.45 -40.24
CA GLY A 4 -1.02 11.31 -39.77
C GLY A 4 -1.38 12.32 -38.66
N LYS A 5 -2.67 12.67 -38.48
CA LYS A 5 -3.10 13.54 -37.37
C LYS A 5 -3.20 12.79 -36.04
N LYS A 6 -3.62 11.52 -36.03
CA LYS A 6 -3.76 10.73 -34.79
C LYS A 6 -2.41 10.36 -34.19
N GLU A 7 -1.41 10.05 -35.01
CA GLU A 7 -0.05 9.74 -34.54
C GLU A 7 0.67 10.98 -34.02
N LYS A 8 0.48 12.14 -34.66
CA LYS A 8 1.04 13.42 -34.19
C LYS A 8 0.44 13.85 -32.85
N LEU A 9 -0.88 13.74 -32.68
CA LEU A 9 -1.56 13.99 -31.40
C LEU A 9 -1.12 13.01 -30.30
N LYS A 10 -0.89 11.72 -30.62
CA LYS A 10 -0.32 10.75 -29.66
C LYS A 10 1.10 11.11 -29.26
N GLY A 11 1.95 11.49 -30.20
CA GLY A 11 3.34 11.90 -29.94
C GLY A 11 3.44 13.19 -29.12
N GLU A 12 2.60 14.18 -29.41
CA GLU A 12 2.52 15.44 -28.66
C GLU A 12 1.97 15.24 -27.23
N THR A 13 1.01 14.33 -27.06
CA THR A 13 0.47 13.95 -25.73
C THR A 13 1.52 13.22 -24.90
N LEU A 14 2.26 12.28 -25.49
CA LEU A 14 3.34 11.55 -24.81
C LEU A 14 4.49 12.48 -24.39
N LEU A 15 4.78 13.51 -25.20
CA LEU A 15 5.80 14.52 -24.89
C LEU A 15 5.35 15.49 -23.78
N ALA A 16 4.04 15.78 -23.68
CA ALA A 16 3.47 16.60 -22.61
C ALA A 16 3.43 15.87 -21.26
N VAL A 17 3.11 14.56 -21.26
CA VAL A 17 3.17 13.71 -20.05
C VAL A 17 4.60 13.61 -19.52
N ARG A 18 5.60 13.53 -20.41
CA ARG A 18 7.03 13.57 -20.04
C ARG A 18 7.49 14.87 -19.38
N LYS A 19 6.77 15.99 -19.58
CA LYS A 19 7.15 17.31 -19.07
C LYS A 19 6.33 17.77 -17.85
N ASN A 20 5.31 17.02 -17.44
CA ASN A 20 4.52 17.34 -16.25
C ASN A 20 3.99 16.04 -15.61
N PRO A 21 4.72 15.47 -14.63
CA PRO A 21 4.32 14.22 -13.94
C PRO A 21 2.92 14.32 -13.29
N ASN A 22 2.38 15.53 -13.10
CA ASN A 22 1.05 15.76 -12.55
C ASN A 22 -0.11 15.33 -13.47
N LEU A 23 0.10 15.18 -14.78
CA LEU A 23 -1.01 14.89 -15.72
C LEU A 23 -1.54 13.45 -15.60
N TRP A 24 -0.66 12.46 -15.41
CA TRP A 24 -1.11 11.07 -15.26
C TRP A 24 -1.57 10.78 -13.83
N ILE A 25 -1.04 11.50 -12.82
CA ILE A 25 -1.56 11.47 -11.44
C ILE A 25 -3.02 11.91 -11.44
N ASN A 26 -3.36 13.00 -12.12
CA ASN A 26 -4.75 13.40 -12.29
C ASN A 26 -5.59 12.30 -12.97
N SER A 27 -5.05 11.55 -13.93
CA SER A 27 -5.74 10.39 -14.53
C SER A 27 -5.94 9.22 -13.56
N LEU A 28 -5.02 9.01 -12.60
CA LEU A 28 -5.16 8.03 -11.53
C LEU A 28 -6.25 8.45 -10.54
N LEU A 29 -6.30 9.75 -10.20
CA LEU A 29 -7.26 10.33 -9.25
C LEU A 29 -8.67 10.49 -9.83
N LEU A 30 -8.79 10.72 -11.14
CA LEU A 30 -10.06 11.01 -11.82
C LEU A 30 -10.77 9.78 -12.40
N ASN A 31 -10.24 8.56 -12.26
CA ASN A 31 -10.89 7.35 -12.76
C ASN A 31 -11.93 6.81 -11.74
N PRO A 32 -13.24 7.08 -11.90
CA PRO A 32 -14.24 6.76 -10.88
C PRO A 32 -14.92 5.41 -11.17
N LYS A 33 -14.71 4.83 -12.37
CA LYS A 33 -15.36 3.59 -12.84
C LYS A 33 -14.48 2.85 -13.87
N GLY A 34 -13.91 1.71 -13.48
CA GLY A 34 -13.92 0.52 -14.34
C GLY A 34 -12.75 0.21 -15.28
N SER A 35 -11.63 0.92 -15.29
CA SER A 35 -10.35 0.32 -15.72
C SER A 35 -9.56 -0.03 -14.46
N ASN A 36 -9.19 -1.30 -14.28
CA ASN A 36 -8.68 -1.81 -13.01
C ASN A 36 -7.46 -0.97 -12.60
N ALA A 37 -7.45 -0.43 -11.37
CA ALA A 37 -6.31 0.34 -10.86
C ALA A 37 -5.01 -0.47 -10.99
N GLU A 38 -5.12 -1.80 -10.95
CA GLU A 38 -4.05 -2.75 -11.22
C GLU A 38 -3.53 -2.68 -12.66
N ASP A 39 -4.40 -2.59 -13.67
CA ASP A 39 -3.99 -2.44 -15.08
C ASP A 39 -3.26 -1.11 -15.29
N PHE A 40 -3.75 -0.05 -14.64
CA PHE A 40 -3.12 1.25 -14.71
C PHE A 40 -1.76 1.28 -14.00
N MET A 41 -1.66 0.74 -12.78
CA MET A 41 -0.36 0.65 -12.09
C MET A 41 0.61 -0.28 -12.79
N SER A 42 0.12 -1.37 -13.39
CA SER A 42 0.91 -2.25 -14.26
C SER A 42 1.47 -1.51 -15.47
N SER A 43 0.68 -0.62 -16.10
CA SER A 43 1.16 0.24 -17.19
C SER A 43 2.23 1.27 -16.77
N LYS A 44 2.36 1.49 -15.46
CA LYS A 44 3.26 2.45 -14.81
C LYS A 44 4.41 1.79 -14.05
N ARG A 45 4.53 0.47 -14.14
CA ARG A 45 5.59 -0.30 -13.49
C ARG A 45 6.97 0.21 -13.90
N GLY A 46 7.82 0.46 -12.92
CA GLY A 46 9.17 0.98 -13.08
C GLY A 46 9.25 2.50 -13.29
N GLU A 47 8.11 3.23 -13.32
CA GLU A 47 8.15 4.69 -13.31
C GLU A 47 8.48 5.19 -11.90
N SER A 48 9.46 6.11 -11.82
CA SER A 48 9.82 6.79 -10.57
C SER A 48 9.17 8.16 -10.48
N VAL A 49 8.66 8.49 -9.31
CA VAL A 49 7.94 9.73 -9.00
C VAL A 49 8.58 10.37 -7.78
N PHE A 50 9.06 11.60 -7.94
CA PHE A 50 9.51 12.40 -6.80
C PHE A 50 8.31 12.84 -5.98
N LEU A 51 8.31 12.50 -4.70
CA LEU A 51 7.30 12.97 -3.77
C LEU A 51 7.68 14.38 -3.28
N PRO A 52 6.70 15.29 -3.10
CA PRO A 52 7.00 16.63 -2.59
C PRO A 52 7.65 16.64 -1.20
N ARG A 53 7.38 15.61 -0.39
CA ARG A 53 7.95 15.38 0.95
C ARG A 53 8.01 13.88 1.26
N PRO A 54 8.98 13.43 2.06
CA PRO A 54 10.17 14.18 2.50
C PRO A 54 11.12 14.50 1.33
N ASP A 55 12.05 15.43 1.53
CA ASP A 55 12.99 15.85 0.48
C ASP A 55 13.88 14.66 0.07
N GLY A 56 13.93 14.38 -1.24
CA GLY A 56 14.67 13.23 -1.77
C GLY A 56 13.87 11.93 -1.81
N ALA A 57 12.63 11.93 -1.33
CA ALA A 57 11.76 10.76 -1.44
C ALA A 57 11.39 10.45 -2.90
N VAL A 58 11.64 9.21 -3.31
CA VAL A 58 11.33 8.72 -4.65
C VAL A 58 10.46 7.48 -4.53
N LEU A 59 9.23 7.57 -5.06
CA LEU A 59 8.33 6.43 -5.23
C LEU A 59 8.65 5.73 -6.54
N THR A 60 9.02 4.45 -6.50
CA THR A 60 9.06 3.59 -7.67
C THR A 60 7.77 2.78 -7.73
N ILE A 61 6.97 2.99 -8.78
CA ILE A 61 5.69 2.32 -8.97
C ILE A 61 5.94 0.89 -9.42
N GLY A 62 5.30 -0.06 -8.75
CA GLY A 62 5.45 -1.47 -9.07
C GLY A 62 4.47 -2.32 -8.29
N PRO A 63 4.14 -3.52 -8.81
CA PRO A 63 3.36 -4.47 -8.07
C PRO A 63 4.21 -5.09 -6.94
N LEU A 64 3.60 -5.94 -6.12
CA LEU A 64 4.25 -6.59 -4.99
C LEU A 64 5.53 -7.35 -5.40
N GLU A 65 5.55 -7.92 -6.60
CA GLU A 65 6.64 -8.73 -7.13
C GLU A 65 7.94 -7.93 -7.33
N ASP A 66 7.84 -6.59 -7.38
CA ASP A 66 8.98 -5.67 -7.50
C ASP A 66 9.52 -5.20 -6.15
N THR A 67 8.90 -5.62 -5.05
CA THR A 67 9.33 -5.30 -3.69
C THR A 67 10.17 -6.45 -3.11
N GLU A 68 10.89 -6.18 -2.04
CA GLU A 68 11.59 -7.22 -1.27
C GLU A 68 10.65 -8.30 -0.67
N TYR A 69 9.33 -8.03 -0.62
CA TYR A 69 8.32 -8.92 -0.04
C TYR A 69 7.70 -9.90 -1.04
N LYS A 70 8.18 -9.94 -2.29
CA LYS A 70 7.64 -10.83 -3.35
C LYS A 70 7.53 -12.30 -2.94
N ASP A 71 8.50 -12.78 -2.15
CA ASP A 71 8.60 -14.18 -1.71
C ASP A 71 8.10 -14.36 -0.26
N ARG A 72 7.40 -13.36 0.31
CA ARG A 72 6.91 -13.35 1.71
C ARG A 72 5.39 -13.21 1.79
N PRO A 73 4.60 -14.15 1.25
CA PRO A 73 3.15 -14.04 1.15
C PRO A 73 2.46 -13.97 2.53
N THR A 74 3.05 -14.53 3.57
CA THR A 74 2.56 -14.47 4.96
C THR A 74 2.57 -13.06 5.52
N VAL A 75 3.68 -12.32 5.34
CA VAL A 75 3.84 -10.92 5.73
C VAL A 75 2.83 -10.04 5.01
N VAL A 76 2.76 -10.19 3.68
CA VAL A 76 1.85 -9.42 2.82
C VAL A 76 0.39 -9.65 3.20
N ASN A 77 0.02 -10.90 3.41
CA ASN A 77 -1.31 -11.29 3.87
C ASN A 77 -1.62 -10.68 5.24
N GLY A 78 -0.60 -10.44 6.06
CA GLY A 78 -0.74 -9.87 7.40
C GLY A 78 -1.07 -8.38 7.43
N TRP A 79 -0.57 -7.58 6.47
CA TRP A 79 -0.80 -6.12 6.43
C TRP A 79 -2.26 -5.73 6.55
N GLY A 80 -3.14 -6.43 5.83
CA GLY A 80 -4.58 -6.19 5.84
C GLY A 80 -5.35 -6.85 6.98
N LYS A 81 -4.70 -7.63 7.86
CA LYS A 81 -5.38 -8.53 8.82
C LYS A 81 -4.99 -8.30 10.27
N PHE A 82 -3.75 -7.94 10.52
CA PHE A 82 -3.16 -7.97 11.86
C PHE A 82 -2.70 -6.60 12.36
N TYR A 83 -2.53 -5.64 11.46
CA TYR A 83 -2.12 -4.27 11.80
C TYR A 83 -3.32 -3.34 11.94
N LEU A 84 -4.31 -3.42 11.04
CA LEU A 84 -5.46 -2.54 11.08
C LEU A 84 -6.62 -3.12 11.91
N PRO A 85 -7.41 -2.27 12.61
CA PRO A 85 -8.59 -2.71 13.37
C PRO A 85 -9.63 -3.46 12.53
N ASN A 86 -9.71 -3.12 11.24
CA ASN A 86 -10.60 -3.73 10.27
C ASN A 86 -9.81 -4.52 9.24
N ILE A 87 -10.27 -5.76 8.99
CA ILE A 87 -9.71 -6.58 7.92
C ILE A 87 -10.00 -5.87 6.59
N THR A 88 -8.96 -5.64 5.79
CA THR A 88 -9.07 -4.97 4.50
C THR A 88 -8.12 -5.58 3.49
N LYS A 89 -8.45 -5.48 2.21
CA LYS A 89 -7.55 -5.89 1.12
C LYS A 89 -6.60 -4.74 0.79
N MET A 90 -5.32 -4.94 1.12
CA MET A 90 -4.25 -4.02 0.73
C MET A 90 -3.88 -4.22 -0.74
N LYS A 91 -3.60 -3.12 -1.44
CA LYS A 91 -3.07 -3.11 -2.80
C LYS A 91 -1.76 -2.33 -2.82
N VAL A 92 -0.67 -2.98 -3.22
CA VAL A 92 0.65 -2.36 -3.34
C VAL A 92 0.66 -1.36 -4.48
N ILE A 93 1.18 -0.16 -4.21
CA ILE A 93 1.42 0.93 -5.17
C ILE A 93 2.85 0.86 -5.71
N GLY A 94 3.80 0.56 -4.82
CA GLY A 94 5.22 0.56 -5.09
C GLY A 94 6.01 0.66 -3.79
N TYR A 95 7.25 1.11 -3.86
CA TYR A 95 8.09 1.38 -2.70
C TYR A 95 8.74 2.76 -2.79
N VAL A 96 9.07 3.33 -1.63
CA VAL A 96 9.73 4.63 -1.52
C VAL A 96 11.11 4.46 -0.92
N GLU A 97 12.08 5.13 -1.54
CA GLU A 97 13.44 5.32 -1.03
C GLU A 97 13.64 6.80 -0.65
N GLY A 98 14.65 7.09 0.18
CA GLY A 98 14.97 8.48 0.57
C GLY A 98 14.04 9.05 1.64
N THR A 99 13.63 8.22 2.60
CA THR A 99 12.84 8.62 3.77
C THR A 99 13.65 8.43 5.06
N SER A 100 13.14 8.94 6.19
CA SER A 100 13.78 8.74 7.49
C SER A 100 13.37 7.43 8.19
N TYR A 101 12.46 6.65 7.59
CA TYR A 101 12.08 5.33 8.11
C TYR A 101 13.29 4.39 8.14
N PRO A 102 13.41 3.51 9.15
CA PRO A 102 14.57 2.64 9.34
C PRO A 102 14.54 1.42 8.40
N CYS A 103 14.34 1.65 7.10
CA CYS A 103 14.19 0.61 6.08
C CYS A 103 14.79 1.04 4.74
N ASP A 104 15.24 0.08 3.94
CA ASP A 104 15.73 0.36 2.58
C ASP A 104 14.57 0.67 1.63
N GLN A 105 13.43 -0.02 1.77
CA GLN A 105 12.24 0.15 0.93
C GLN A 105 10.97 0.30 1.78
N LEU A 106 10.42 1.51 1.85
CA LEU A 106 9.11 1.73 2.47
C LEU A 106 8.01 1.33 1.47
N VAL A 107 7.37 0.18 1.67
CA VAL A 107 6.36 -0.31 0.72
C VAL A 107 5.05 0.43 0.91
N LEU A 108 4.62 1.16 -0.14
CA LEU A 108 3.36 1.88 -0.12
C LEU A 108 2.21 1.03 -0.64
N MET A 109 1.09 1.11 0.06
CA MET A 109 -0.14 0.40 -0.25
C MET A 109 -1.37 1.24 0.05
N THR A 110 -2.47 0.92 -0.61
CA THR A 110 -3.80 1.50 -0.34
C THR A 110 -4.79 0.42 0.02
N CYS A 111 -5.80 0.78 0.79
CA CYS A 111 -6.96 -0.07 1.07
C CYS A 111 -8.25 0.52 0.47
N GLU A 112 -9.39 -0.10 0.78
CA GLU A 112 -10.72 0.33 0.31
C GLU A 112 -11.09 1.76 0.75
N GLU A 113 -10.60 2.21 1.91
CA GLU A 113 -10.77 3.58 2.41
C GLU A 113 -9.93 4.61 1.65
N LYS A 114 -9.12 4.18 0.67
CA LYS A 114 -8.22 5.00 -0.16
C LYS A 114 -7.15 5.76 0.60
N LYS A 115 -6.94 5.45 1.88
CA LYS A 115 -5.78 5.87 2.67
C LYS A 115 -4.53 5.17 2.16
N VAL A 116 -3.39 5.83 2.31
CA VAL A 116 -2.08 5.30 1.93
C VAL A 116 -1.30 4.93 3.17
N TYR A 117 -0.85 3.68 3.19
CA TYR A 117 -0.03 3.12 4.25
C TYR A 117 1.37 2.79 3.72
N GLY A 118 2.39 2.95 4.56
CA GLY A 118 3.76 2.51 4.31
C GLY A 118 4.13 1.39 5.28
N PHE A 119 4.75 0.32 4.80
CA PHE A 119 5.29 -0.75 5.65
C PHE A 119 6.82 -0.66 5.65
N ASP A 120 7.42 -0.54 6.83
CA ASP A 120 8.87 -0.35 7.01
C ASP A 120 9.63 -1.66 7.34
N GLY A 121 8.91 -2.79 7.41
CA GLY A 121 9.48 -4.09 7.80
C GLY A 121 8.98 -4.58 9.15
N GLU A 122 8.57 -3.68 10.04
CA GLU A 122 8.08 -4.01 11.37
C GLU A 122 6.68 -3.46 11.64
N GLU A 123 6.44 -2.20 11.27
CA GLU A 123 5.20 -1.47 11.51
C GLU A 123 4.50 -1.06 10.22
N LEU A 124 3.18 -0.89 10.32
CA LEU A 124 2.38 -0.28 9.28
C LEU A 124 2.09 1.18 9.64
N HIS A 125 2.47 2.10 8.78
CA HIS A 125 2.35 3.54 9.00
C HIS A 125 1.28 4.14 8.10
N LEU A 126 0.34 4.89 8.67
CA LEU A 126 -0.51 5.79 7.90
C LEU A 126 0.31 7.01 7.47
N VAL A 127 0.57 7.12 6.17
CA VAL A 127 1.46 8.14 5.61
C VAL A 127 0.72 9.21 4.80
N ALA A 128 -0.49 8.92 4.32
CA ALA A 128 -1.38 9.93 3.74
C ALA A 128 -2.84 9.49 3.84
N PHE A 129 -3.77 10.46 3.92
CA PHE A 129 -5.21 10.17 3.94
C PHE A 129 -5.80 9.88 2.55
N SER A 130 -5.05 10.16 1.47
CA SER A 130 -5.44 9.84 0.10
C SER A 130 -4.24 9.79 -0.84
N LEU A 131 -4.41 9.12 -2.00
CA LEU A 131 -3.43 9.19 -3.11
C LEU A 131 -3.21 10.63 -3.58
N ASP A 132 -4.27 11.44 -3.62
CA ASP A 132 -4.18 12.86 -4.00
C ASP A 132 -3.25 13.62 -3.06
N GLN A 133 -3.43 13.43 -1.75
CA GLN A 133 -2.56 14.03 -0.75
C GLN A 133 -1.12 13.54 -0.90
N MET A 134 -0.90 12.23 -1.10
CA MET A 134 0.41 11.64 -1.29
C MET A 134 1.17 12.31 -2.44
N PHE A 135 0.51 12.50 -3.59
CA PHE A 135 1.16 13.09 -4.76
C PHE A 135 1.29 14.62 -4.70
N THR A 136 0.33 15.32 -4.08
CA THR A 136 0.34 16.79 -4.02
C THR A 136 1.14 17.37 -2.85
N LYS A 137 1.22 16.64 -1.73
CA LYS A 137 1.88 17.09 -0.49
C LYS A 137 3.02 16.19 -0.03
N GLY A 138 3.15 14.99 -0.59
CA GLY A 138 4.10 13.98 -0.15
C GLY A 138 3.52 13.02 0.88
N ILE A 139 4.38 12.17 1.42
CA ILE A 139 4.07 11.27 2.54
C ILE A 139 4.48 11.90 3.86
N ALA A 140 3.81 11.49 4.94
CA ALA A 140 4.18 11.89 6.28
C ALA A 140 5.45 11.16 6.74
N ASP A 141 6.41 11.96 7.22
CA ASP A 141 7.66 11.52 7.81
C ASP A 141 8.00 12.52 8.94
N PRO A 142 7.71 12.20 10.22
CA PRO A 142 7.23 10.92 10.74
C PRO A 142 5.75 10.62 10.41
N ALA A 143 5.35 9.36 10.59
CA ALA A 143 4.00 8.84 10.29
C ALA A 143 2.88 9.60 11.03
N LEU A 144 1.69 9.66 10.42
CA LEU A 144 0.49 10.23 11.06
C LEU A 144 -0.04 9.33 12.19
N GLN A 145 0.08 8.02 11.98
CA GLN A 145 -0.27 6.97 12.93
C GLN A 145 0.50 5.71 12.54
N SER A 146 1.05 5.00 13.53
CA SER A 146 1.65 3.68 13.32
C SER A 146 0.77 2.60 13.95
N TYR A 147 0.80 1.42 13.34
CA TYR A 147 0.13 0.22 13.82
C TYR A 147 1.21 -0.86 13.95
N TYR A 148 1.34 -1.43 15.13
CA TYR A 148 2.24 -2.56 15.33
C TYR A 148 1.53 -3.87 14.98
N TYR A 149 2.31 -4.94 14.83
CA TYR A 149 1.75 -6.24 14.54
C TYR A 149 0.87 -6.78 15.70
N GLY A 150 -0.41 -7.07 15.43
CA GLY A 150 -1.37 -7.52 16.44
C GLY A 150 -2.22 -6.39 17.05
N GLU A 151 -2.00 -5.15 16.64
CA GLU A 151 -2.81 -3.97 16.97
C GLU A 151 -4.31 -4.20 16.75
N ALA A 152 -4.67 -4.98 15.73
CA ALA A 152 -6.05 -5.36 15.40
C ALA A 152 -6.81 -6.07 16.55
N PHE A 153 -6.11 -6.55 17.58
CA PHE A 153 -6.67 -7.33 18.68
C PHE A 153 -6.69 -6.60 20.02
N LYS A 154 -6.23 -5.34 20.09
CA LYS A 154 -6.16 -4.57 21.35
C LYS A 154 -7.51 -4.47 22.06
N ASP A 155 -8.58 -4.27 21.31
CA ASP A 155 -9.92 -4.00 21.85
C ASP A 155 -10.81 -5.26 21.93
N MET A 156 -10.26 -6.46 21.72
CA MET A 156 -11.01 -7.70 21.94
C MET A 156 -11.20 -7.96 23.45
N SER A 157 -12.16 -7.25 24.04
CA SER A 157 -12.64 -7.44 25.40
C SER A 157 -13.27 -8.83 25.55
N GLY A 158 -12.46 -9.83 25.85
CA GLY A 158 -12.86 -11.23 25.92
C GLY A 158 -11.70 -12.22 25.73
N ILE A 159 -10.55 -11.73 25.27
CA ILE A 159 -9.31 -12.50 25.23
C ILE A 159 -8.64 -12.39 26.61
N PRO A 160 -8.45 -13.50 27.36
CA PRO A 160 -7.73 -13.45 28.62
C PRO A 160 -6.25 -13.08 28.40
N ASN A 161 -5.64 -12.38 29.36
CA ASN A 161 -4.27 -11.81 29.30
C ASN A 161 -3.14 -12.85 29.08
N ASN A 162 -3.47 -14.13 28.91
CA ASN A 162 -2.54 -15.25 28.73
C ASN A 162 -2.56 -15.83 27.31
N VAL A 163 -3.17 -15.12 26.36
CA VAL A 163 -3.21 -15.54 24.96
C VAL A 163 -1.94 -15.09 24.25
N PHE A 164 -1.21 -16.06 23.71
CA PHE A 164 -0.01 -15.86 22.91
C PHE A 164 -0.35 -15.21 21.57
N TYR A 165 0.27 -14.07 21.29
CA TYR A 165 0.31 -13.49 19.95
C TYR A 165 1.51 -14.10 19.22
N ALA A 166 1.29 -14.57 17.99
CA ALA A 166 2.37 -15.13 17.17
C ALA A 166 3.46 -14.07 16.95
N GLN A 167 4.72 -14.42 17.18
CA GLN A 167 5.87 -13.58 16.86
C GLN A 167 6.68 -14.17 15.70
N SER A 168 6.43 -15.43 15.32
CA SER A 168 7.05 -16.09 14.16
C SER A 168 6.05 -16.79 13.23
N GLU A 169 6.55 -17.36 12.12
CA GLU A 169 5.72 -18.14 11.21
C GLU A 169 5.23 -19.46 11.82
N GLU A 170 6.05 -20.10 12.66
CA GLU A 170 5.70 -21.34 13.35
C GLU A 170 4.58 -21.13 14.38
N ASP A 171 4.56 -19.97 15.03
CA ASP A 171 3.53 -19.60 16.00
C ASP A 171 2.12 -19.48 15.36
N TRP A 172 2.03 -19.34 14.04
CA TRP A 172 0.75 -19.19 13.34
C TRP A 172 -0.12 -20.43 13.38
N GLU A 173 0.46 -21.63 13.32
CA GLU A 173 -0.32 -22.85 13.42
C GLU A 173 -0.95 -22.96 14.81
N GLU A 174 -0.24 -22.50 15.84
CA GLU A 174 -0.77 -22.45 17.20
C GLU A 174 -1.86 -21.38 17.35
N VAL A 175 -1.63 -20.18 16.83
CA VAL A 175 -2.62 -19.09 16.86
C VAL A 175 -3.89 -19.45 16.08
N LYS A 176 -3.81 -20.18 14.96
CA LYS A 176 -4.98 -20.68 14.22
C LYS A 176 -5.86 -21.61 15.05
N GLN A 177 -5.25 -22.39 15.95
CA GLN A 177 -5.97 -23.30 16.85
C GLN A 177 -6.49 -22.61 18.12
N SER A 178 -5.92 -21.45 18.47
CA SER A 178 -6.30 -20.66 19.64
C SER A 178 -7.72 -20.07 19.55
N PRO A 179 -8.30 -19.60 20.67
CA PRO A 179 -9.56 -18.85 20.66
C PRO A 179 -9.54 -17.65 19.69
N VAL A 180 -8.39 -16.99 19.54
CA VAL A 180 -8.20 -15.87 18.59
C VAL A 180 -8.35 -16.34 17.16
N GLY A 181 -7.69 -17.44 16.79
CA GLY A 181 -7.82 -18.05 15.46
C GLY A 181 -9.26 -18.48 15.15
N LYS A 182 -10.00 -18.97 16.15
CA LYS A 182 -11.41 -19.35 16.01
C LYS A 182 -12.34 -18.14 15.83
N ILE A 183 -12.14 -17.06 16.58
CA ILE A 183 -12.85 -15.78 16.39
C ILE A 183 -12.53 -15.22 15.00
N GLN A 184 -11.28 -15.34 14.58
CA GLN A 184 -10.86 -14.96 13.24
C GLN A 184 -11.69 -15.72 12.18
N LYS A 185 -11.83 -17.05 12.30
CA LYS A 185 -12.61 -17.89 11.37
C LYS A 185 -14.04 -17.41 11.17
N GLN A 186 -14.66 -16.82 12.19
CA GLN A 186 -16.00 -16.26 12.07
C GLN A 186 -16.00 -14.94 11.27
N ARG A 187 -14.98 -14.09 11.46
CA ARG A 187 -14.80 -12.86 10.67
C ARG A 187 -14.44 -13.14 9.19
N TRP A 188 -13.75 -14.24 8.90
CA TRP A 188 -13.41 -14.73 7.55
C TRP A 188 -14.62 -15.14 6.70
N VAL A 189 -15.68 -15.69 7.32
CA VAL A 189 -16.83 -16.27 6.63
C VAL A 189 -17.90 -15.23 6.30
N SER A 190 -17.77 -14.01 6.82
CA SER A 190 -18.74 -12.91 6.63
C SER A 190 -18.31 -11.86 5.60
N VAL A 191 -17.25 -12.10 4.81
CA VAL A 191 -16.76 -11.23 3.72
C VAL A 191 -16.92 -11.92 2.38
#